data_AF-A0A7R9UKW2-F1
#
_entry.id   AF-A0A7R9UKW2-F1
#
_cell.length_a   1.000
_cell.length_b   1.000
_cell.length_c   1.000
_cell.angle_alpha   90.00
_cell.angle_beta   90.00
_cell.angle_gamma   90.00
#
_symmetry.space_group_name_H-M   'P 1'
#
loop_
_entity.id
_entity.type
_entity.pdbx_description
1 polymer ?
#
loop_
_entity_poly.entity_id
_entity_poly.type
_entity_poly.pdbx_seq_one_letter_code
_entity_poly.pdbx_strand_id
1 'polypeptide(L)'
;NAWYQEHCPPHHPVKVRVSYQKLLKCYVLNQLHRRPTKSINKKDLFRTLRGTKFFQASQIDWVEAGLQVCRQGYNMLNLLIHRKNVNYLHLDYNFNLKPVKTLTTKERKKSRFGNAFHLCREILRLTKLIVDAHVQYRLGNVDAYQLADGLQYTFAHVGQLTGMYRYKYRLMRQVRMCKDLKHLIYYRFNSGPVGKGPGCGFWAPGWRVWLFFLRGIVPLLERWLGNLLARQFEGRSSGGVAK
;
A
#
# COMPACT_ATOMS: atom_id res chain seq x y z
N ASN A 1 -0.73 10.82 19.96
CA ASN A 1 -0.93 9.42 20.40
C ASN A 1 -1.51 9.30 21.81
N ALA A 2 -2.08 10.36 22.40
CA ALA A 2 -2.55 10.31 23.78
C ALA A 2 -3.83 9.47 23.97
N TRP A 3 -4.78 9.52 23.01
CA TRP A 3 -6.14 9.01 23.24
C TRP A 3 -6.26 7.54 23.63
N TYR A 4 -5.48 6.63 23.04
CA TYR A 4 -5.56 5.19 23.37
C TYR A 4 -4.59 4.77 24.48
N GLN A 5 -3.81 5.72 25.02
CA GLN A 5 -2.97 5.51 26.20
C GLN A 5 -3.72 5.83 27.50
N GLU A 6 -4.80 6.62 27.39
CA GLU A 6 -5.78 6.85 28.46
C GLU A 6 -6.79 5.69 28.54
N HIS A 7 -7.51 5.62 29.67
CA HIS A 7 -8.63 4.68 29.83
C HIS A 7 -9.76 5.01 28.84
N CYS A 8 -10.34 3.97 28.24
CA CYS A 8 -11.49 4.13 27.35
C CYS A 8 -12.72 4.60 28.15
N PRO A 9 -13.49 5.60 27.67
CA PRO A 9 -14.75 5.99 28.31
C PRO A 9 -15.69 4.80 28.53
N PRO A 10 -16.31 4.66 29.73
CA PRO A 10 -17.02 3.44 30.13
C PRO A 10 -18.27 3.17 29.27
N HIS A 11 -18.94 4.22 28.80
CA HIS A 11 -20.15 4.17 27.98
C HIS A 11 -19.89 3.75 26.53
N HIS A 12 -18.63 3.64 26.08
CA HIS A 12 -18.34 3.17 24.72
C HIS A 12 -18.62 1.67 24.56
N PRO A 13 -19.10 1.23 23.38
CA PRO A 13 -19.43 -0.16 23.14
C PRO A 13 -18.19 -1.07 23.10
N VAL A 14 -18.41 -2.37 23.28
CA VAL A 14 -17.37 -3.40 23.34
C VAL A 14 -16.35 -3.29 22.20
N LYS A 15 -16.83 -3.05 20.96
CA LYS A 15 -15.94 -2.93 19.79
C LYS A 15 -14.87 -1.84 19.93
N VAL A 16 -15.19 -0.73 20.62
CA VAL A 16 -14.26 0.39 20.84
C VAL A 16 -13.30 0.05 21.96
N ARG A 17 -13.81 -0.50 23.08
CA ARG A 17 -12.99 -0.95 24.21
C ARG A 17 -11.91 -1.96 23.78
N VAL A 18 -12.29 -2.94 22.94
CA VAL A 18 -11.34 -3.90 22.34
C VAL A 18 -10.31 -3.21 21.45
N SER A 19 -10.70 -2.18 20.69
CA SER A 19 -9.76 -1.42 19.86
C SER A 19 -8.76 -0.62 20.69
N TYR A 20 -9.17 0.01 21.80
CA TYR A 20 -8.25 0.64 22.76
C TYR A 20 -7.21 -0.38 23.27
N GLN A 21 -7.67 -1.54 23.75
CA GLN A 21 -6.80 -2.60 24.24
C GLN A 21 -5.78 -3.07 23.18
N LYS A 22 -6.22 -3.26 21.93
CA LYS A 22 -5.33 -3.69 20.83
C LYS A 22 -4.31 -2.64 20.44
N LEU A 23 -4.70 -1.37 20.41
CA LEU A 23 -3.79 -0.25 20.14
C LEU A 23 -2.76 -0.11 21.26
N LEU A 24 -3.18 -0.22 22.52
CA LEU A 24 -2.29 -0.22 23.68
C LEU A 24 -1.32 -1.41 23.64
N LYS A 25 -1.80 -2.62 23.32
CA LYS A 25 -0.94 -3.80 23.11
C LYS A 25 0.12 -3.54 22.04
N CYS A 26 -0.26 -2.94 20.90
CA CYS A 26 0.71 -2.60 19.85
C CYS A 26 1.74 -1.58 20.33
N TYR A 27 1.33 -0.59 21.10
CA TYR A 27 2.21 0.41 21.69
C TYR A 27 3.23 -0.23 22.65
N VAL A 28 2.76 -1.03 23.62
CA VAL A 28 3.61 -1.74 24.58
C VAL A 28 4.60 -2.67 23.85
N LEU A 29 4.14 -3.44 22.87
CA LEU A 29 5.01 -4.32 22.08
C LEU A 29 6.09 -3.55 21.30
N ASN A 30 5.80 -2.33 20.84
CA ASN A 30 6.78 -1.48 20.17
C ASN A 30 7.82 -0.92 21.15
N GLN A 31 7.43 -0.59 22.38
CA GLN A 31 8.35 -0.12 23.41
C GLN A 31 9.22 -1.27 23.95
N LEU A 32 8.62 -2.43 24.23
CA LEU A 32 9.30 -3.60 24.77
C LEU A 32 10.43 -4.10 23.86
N HIS A 33 10.19 -4.12 22.54
CA HIS A 33 11.18 -4.59 21.56
C HIS A 33 12.03 -3.46 20.97
N ARG A 34 11.97 -2.25 21.54
CA ARG A 34 12.78 -1.14 21.09
C ARG A 34 14.24 -1.43 21.41
N ARG A 35 15.06 -1.57 20.37
CA ARG A 35 16.52 -1.68 20.49
C ARG A 35 17.17 -0.36 20.09
N PRO A 36 18.32 0.00 20.67
CA PRO A 36 19.14 1.10 20.18
C PRO A 36 19.41 0.94 18.68
N THR A 37 19.40 2.05 17.94
CA THR A 37 19.73 2.04 16.52
C THR A 37 21.18 1.63 16.36
N LYS A 38 21.45 0.59 15.57
CA LYS A 38 22.82 0.19 15.23
C LYS A 38 23.48 1.30 14.43
N SER A 39 24.71 1.64 14.76
CA SER A 39 25.54 2.50 13.92
C SER A 39 25.75 1.80 12.57
N ILE A 40 25.33 2.46 11.50
CA ILE A 40 25.49 1.99 10.13
C ILE A 40 25.96 3.15 9.26
N ASN A 41 26.72 2.84 8.21
CA ASN A 41 27.09 3.85 7.23
C ASN A 41 25.84 4.40 6.56
N LYS A 42 25.69 5.73 6.56
CA LYS A 42 24.58 6.41 5.91
C LYS A 42 24.71 6.20 4.40
N LYS A 43 23.76 5.48 3.80
CA LYS A 43 23.63 5.33 2.34
C LYS A 43 22.42 6.12 1.90
N ASP A 44 22.64 7.13 1.06
CA ASP A 44 21.58 7.92 0.45
C ASP A 44 21.44 7.53 -1.02
N LEU A 45 20.42 6.71 -1.30
CA LEU A 45 20.16 6.19 -2.65
C LEU A 45 19.90 7.34 -3.65
N PHE A 46 19.14 8.37 -3.26
CA PHE A 46 18.78 9.44 -4.18
C PHE A 46 19.97 10.36 -4.47
N ARG A 47 20.87 10.56 -3.49
CA ARG A 47 22.14 11.24 -3.74
C ARG A 47 23.00 10.47 -4.74
N THR A 48 23.10 9.14 -4.60
CA THR A 48 23.83 8.30 -5.54
C THR A 48 23.21 8.35 -6.94
N LEU A 49 21.88 8.21 -7.07
CA LEU A 49 21.20 8.25 -8.36
C LEU A 49 21.38 9.60 -9.07
N ARG A 50 21.24 10.72 -8.34
CA ARG A 50 21.46 12.09 -8.86
C ARG A 50 22.89 12.33 -9.35
N GLY A 51 23.87 11.62 -8.80
CA GLY A 51 25.26 11.72 -9.24
C GLY A 51 25.53 11.08 -10.61
N THR A 52 24.56 10.37 -11.19
CA THR A 52 24.70 9.73 -12.51
C THR A 52 24.08 10.58 -13.62
N LYS A 53 24.55 10.41 -14.86
CA LYS A 53 23.98 11.11 -16.04
C LYS A 53 22.53 10.74 -16.37
N PHE A 54 22.01 9.64 -15.80
CA PHE A 54 20.69 9.11 -16.12
C PHE A 54 19.55 9.78 -15.36
N PHE A 55 19.84 10.55 -14.30
CA PHE A 55 18.84 11.19 -13.45
C PHE A 55 19.02 12.70 -13.44
N GLN A 56 17.92 13.41 -13.69
CA GLN A 56 17.83 14.87 -13.58
C GLN A 56 16.88 15.25 -12.45
N ALA A 57 16.98 16.50 -11.98
CA ALA A 57 16.12 17.03 -10.92
C ALA A 57 15.26 18.18 -11.47
N SER A 58 13.98 18.20 -11.09
CA SER A 58 13.04 19.28 -11.40
C SER A 58 12.07 19.46 -10.24
N GLN A 59 11.25 20.50 -10.31
CA GLN A 59 10.13 20.76 -9.40
C GLN A 59 8.83 20.63 -10.17
N ILE A 60 7.91 19.81 -9.68
CA ILE A 60 6.63 19.50 -10.32
C ILE A 60 5.52 19.41 -9.27
N ASP A 61 4.27 19.55 -9.70
CA ASP A 61 3.11 19.39 -8.82
C ASP A 61 3.01 17.95 -8.30
N TRP A 62 2.52 17.78 -7.06
CA TRP A 62 2.39 16.46 -6.44
C TRP A 62 1.42 15.56 -7.22
N VAL A 63 0.33 16.13 -7.75
CA VAL A 63 -0.64 15.38 -8.56
C VAL A 63 -0.03 14.97 -9.90
N GLU A 64 0.77 15.84 -10.52
CA GLU A 64 1.53 15.51 -11.72
C GLU A 64 2.49 14.35 -11.45
N ALA A 65 3.31 14.42 -10.40
CA ALA A 65 4.19 13.34 -9.99
C ALA A 65 3.43 12.03 -9.73
N GLY A 66 2.29 12.10 -9.05
CA GLY A 66 1.43 10.94 -8.77
C GLY A 66 0.89 10.27 -10.04
N LEU A 67 0.43 11.05 -11.01
CA LEU A 67 -0.02 10.56 -12.31
C LEU A 67 1.13 9.91 -13.09
N GLN A 68 2.31 10.53 -13.08
CA GLN A 68 3.51 9.96 -13.71
C GLN A 68 3.89 8.61 -13.08
N VAL A 69 3.92 8.51 -11.75
CA VAL A 69 4.20 7.25 -11.04
C VAL A 69 3.19 6.16 -11.38
N CYS A 70 1.89 6.49 -11.45
CA CYS A 70 0.86 5.53 -11.83
C CYS A 70 1.03 5.03 -13.27
N ARG A 71 1.31 5.93 -14.22
CA ARG A 71 1.55 5.59 -15.63
C ARG A 71 2.81 4.73 -15.79
N GLN A 72 3.90 5.11 -15.13
CA GLN A 72 5.15 4.34 -15.12
C GLN A 72 4.92 2.94 -14.55
N GLY A 73 4.24 2.84 -13.41
CA GLY A 73 3.86 1.56 -12.78
C GLY A 73 3.06 0.65 -13.70
N TYR A 74 2.05 1.20 -14.38
CA TYR A 74 1.25 0.48 -15.37
C TYR A 74 2.12 -0.05 -16.51
N ASN A 75 2.93 0.83 -17.12
CA ASN A 75 3.80 0.49 -18.24
C ASN A 75 4.81 -0.60 -17.86
N MET A 76 5.46 -0.48 -16.69
CA MET A 76 6.43 -1.48 -16.22
C MET A 76 5.81 -2.88 -16.07
N LEU A 77 4.61 -2.97 -15.47
CA LEU A 77 3.92 -4.25 -15.32
C LEU A 77 3.46 -4.79 -16.68
N ASN A 78 2.95 -3.93 -17.57
CA ASN A 78 2.50 -4.33 -18.88
C ASN A 78 3.65 -4.82 -19.78
N LEU A 79 4.80 -4.13 -19.74
CA LEU A 79 6.02 -4.56 -20.42
C LEU A 79 6.46 -5.95 -19.96
N LEU A 80 6.33 -6.26 -18.66
CA LEU A 80 6.65 -7.59 -18.14
C LEU A 80 5.68 -8.67 -18.63
N ILE A 81 4.38 -8.36 -18.75
CA ILE A 81 3.36 -9.26 -19.33
C ILE A 81 3.71 -9.57 -20.79
N HIS A 82 4.00 -8.55 -21.60
CA HIS A 82 4.40 -8.72 -22.99
C HIS A 82 5.74 -9.46 -23.13
N ARG A 83 6.74 -9.14 -22.28
CA ARG A 83 8.05 -9.79 -22.28
C ARG A 83 7.97 -11.29 -21.97
N LYS A 84 7.00 -11.73 -21.15
CA LYS A 84 6.73 -13.15 -20.89
C LYS A 84 5.89 -13.82 -21.99
N ASN A 85 5.47 -13.06 -23.00
CA ASN A 85 4.61 -13.50 -24.09
C ASN A 85 3.34 -14.20 -23.57
N VAL A 86 2.61 -13.47 -22.70
CA VAL A 86 1.32 -13.88 -22.12
C VAL A 86 0.21 -12.88 -22.50
N ASN A 87 0.09 -12.62 -23.81
CA ASN A 87 -0.82 -11.62 -24.40
C ASN A 87 -2.32 -11.90 -24.19
N TYR A 88 -2.67 -13.08 -23.69
CA TYR A 88 -4.03 -13.44 -23.29
C TYR A 88 -4.39 -12.94 -21.87
N LEU A 89 -3.51 -12.17 -21.24
CA LEU A 89 -3.78 -11.39 -20.04
C LEU A 89 -3.80 -9.89 -20.38
N HIS A 90 -4.80 -9.20 -19.85
CA HIS A 90 -4.92 -7.75 -19.92
C HIS A 90 -4.80 -7.14 -18.53
N LEU A 91 -3.93 -6.15 -18.39
CA LEU A 91 -3.86 -5.28 -17.22
C LEU A 91 -4.66 -4.01 -17.52
N ASP A 92 -5.73 -3.77 -16.78
CA ASP A 92 -6.50 -2.52 -16.90
C ASP A 92 -5.81 -1.36 -16.13
N TYR A 93 -6.25 -0.13 -16.39
CA TYR A 93 -5.67 1.09 -15.78
C TYR A 93 -5.91 1.21 -14.27
N ASN A 94 -6.81 0.38 -13.71
CA ASN A 94 -7.06 0.25 -12.27
C ASN A 94 -6.28 -0.94 -11.68
N PHE A 95 -5.29 -1.45 -12.42
CA PHE A 95 -4.41 -2.54 -12.05
C PHE A 95 -5.11 -3.88 -11.83
N ASN A 96 -6.28 -4.13 -12.42
CA ASN A 96 -6.86 -5.47 -12.47
C ASN A 96 -6.25 -6.28 -13.61
N LEU A 97 -5.78 -7.48 -13.29
CA LEU A 97 -5.26 -8.44 -14.26
C LEU A 97 -6.39 -9.43 -14.61
N LYS A 98 -6.82 -9.43 -15.87
CA LYS A 98 -7.94 -10.24 -16.34
C LYS A 98 -7.52 -11.08 -17.55
N PRO A 99 -8.01 -12.32 -17.71
CA PRO A 99 -7.83 -13.05 -18.95
C PRO A 99 -8.72 -12.44 -20.05
N VAL A 100 -8.21 -12.35 -21.27
CA VAL A 100 -8.96 -11.85 -22.45
C VAL A 100 -9.88 -12.93 -23.02
N LYS A 101 -9.52 -14.20 -22.80
CA LYS A 101 -10.25 -15.39 -23.24
C LYS A 101 -10.15 -16.49 -22.17
N THR A 102 -10.96 -17.52 -22.27
CA THR A 102 -10.79 -18.73 -21.45
C THR A 102 -9.42 -19.36 -21.74
N LEU A 103 -8.62 -19.55 -20.69
CA LEU A 103 -7.25 -20.02 -20.81
C LEU A 103 -7.17 -21.54 -20.80
N THR A 104 -6.38 -22.10 -21.70
CA THR A 104 -5.98 -23.52 -21.64
C THR A 104 -5.14 -23.79 -20.38
N THR A 105 -5.03 -25.06 -19.99
CA THR A 105 -4.17 -25.48 -18.87
C THR A 105 -2.71 -25.05 -19.06
N LYS A 106 -2.19 -25.08 -20.30
CA LYS A 106 -0.82 -24.64 -20.64
C LYS A 106 -0.65 -23.13 -20.46
N GLU A 107 -1.59 -22.34 -20.97
CA GLU A 107 -1.60 -20.88 -20.80
C GLU A 107 -1.70 -20.50 -19.31
N ARG A 108 -2.61 -21.12 -18.56
CA ARG A 108 -2.78 -20.89 -17.12
C ARG A 108 -1.51 -21.18 -16.32
N LYS A 109 -0.80 -22.28 -16.64
CA LYS A 109 0.48 -22.61 -16.00
C LYS A 109 1.58 -21.58 -16.35
N LYS A 110 1.66 -21.17 -17.62
CA LYS A 110 2.66 -20.19 -18.10
C LYS A 110 2.45 -18.79 -17.50
N SER A 111 1.20 -18.35 -17.38
CA SER A 111 0.85 -17.00 -16.96
C SER A 111 0.72 -16.80 -15.46
N ARG A 112 0.94 -17.85 -14.66
CA ARG A 112 0.91 -17.78 -13.20
C ARG A 112 2.04 -16.88 -12.68
N PHE A 113 1.69 -15.65 -12.32
CA PHE A 113 2.58 -14.73 -11.64
C PHE A 113 2.69 -15.05 -10.14
N GLY A 114 3.84 -14.74 -9.55
CA GLY A 114 4.10 -14.93 -8.13
C GLY A 114 3.72 -13.72 -7.28
N ASN A 115 3.95 -13.84 -5.97
CA ASN A 115 3.63 -12.79 -4.99
C ASN A 115 4.33 -11.46 -5.29
N ALA A 116 5.55 -11.46 -5.86
CA ALA A 116 6.28 -10.25 -6.19
C ALA A 116 5.50 -9.32 -7.13
N PHE A 117 5.04 -9.88 -8.26
CA PHE A 117 4.25 -9.17 -9.25
C PHE A 117 2.93 -8.69 -8.68
N HIS A 118 2.18 -9.58 -8.04
CA HIS A 118 0.85 -9.25 -7.54
C HIS A 118 0.87 -8.27 -6.36
N LEU A 119 1.84 -8.38 -5.45
CA LEU A 119 1.96 -7.44 -4.34
C LEU A 119 2.36 -6.04 -4.85
N CYS A 120 3.28 -5.94 -5.80
CA CYS A 120 3.63 -4.68 -6.46
C CYS A 120 2.42 -4.05 -7.16
N ARG A 121 1.67 -4.86 -7.94
CA ARG A 121 0.42 -4.44 -8.60
C ARG A 121 -0.60 -3.88 -7.62
N GLU A 122 -0.83 -4.52 -6.48
CA GLU A 122 -1.79 -4.04 -5.48
C GLU A 122 -1.32 -2.78 -4.73
N ILE A 123 0.00 -2.57 -4.56
CA ILE A 123 0.54 -1.32 -4.02
C ILE A 123 0.34 -0.17 -5.02
N LEU A 124 0.56 -0.43 -6.31
CA LEU A 124 0.28 0.53 -7.38
C LEU A 124 -1.23 0.84 -7.47
N ARG A 125 -2.10 -0.16 -7.28
CA ARG A 125 -3.55 0.05 -7.17
C ARG A 125 -3.91 0.98 -6.01
N LEU A 126 -3.34 0.76 -4.82
CA LEU A 126 -3.57 1.66 -3.67
C LEU A 126 -3.10 3.10 -3.98
N THR A 127 -1.92 3.23 -4.59
CA THR A 127 -1.36 4.53 -4.99
C THR A 127 -2.28 5.24 -5.98
N LYS A 128 -2.77 4.50 -6.98
CA LYS A 128 -3.72 5.00 -7.99
C LYS A 128 -5.01 5.51 -7.37
N LEU A 129 -5.60 4.77 -6.41
CA LEU A 129 -6.81 5.22 -5.71
C LEU A 129 -6.60 6.56 -4.98
N ILE A 130 -5.45 6.74 -4.34
CA ILE A 130 -5.11 7.98 -3.63
C ILE A 130 -4.92 9.12 -4.64
N VAL A 131 -4.13 8.91 -5.69
CA VAL A 131 -3.87 9.92 -6.72
C VAL A 131 -5.17 10.32 -7.42
N ASP A 132 -6.02 9.37 -7.78
CA ASP A 132 -7.30 9.64 -8.44
C ASP A 132 -8.22 10.48 -7.56
N ALA A 133 -8.26 10.24 -6.25
CA ALA A 133 -9.03 11.08 -5.33
C ALA A 133 -8.56 12.55 -5.38
N HIS A 134 -7.24 12.77 -5.40
CA HIS A 134 -6.68 14.12 -5.57
C HIS A 134 -6.94 14.71 -6.96
N VAL A 135 -6.93 13.89 -8.02
CA VAL A 135 -7.28 14.34 -9.37
C VAL A 135 -8.73 14.81 -9.41
N GLN A 136 -9.67 14.04 -8.86
CA GLN A 136 -11.09 14.44 -8.82
C GLN A 136 -11.29 15.75 -8.07
N TYR A 137 -10.56 15.94 -6.96
CA TYR A 137 -10.58 17.21 -6.22
C TYR A 137 -10.05 18.37 -7.07
N ARG A 138 -8.94 18.17 -7.79
CA ARG A 138 -8.33 19.21 -8.63
C ARG A 138 -9.13 19.52 -9.89
N LEU A 139 -9.95 18.59 -10.36
CA LEU A 139 -10.91 18.80 -11.44
C LEU A 139 -12.17 19.54 -10.98
N GLY A 140 -12.35 19.77 -9.68
CA GLY A 140 -13.54 20.40 -9.12
C GLY A 140 -14.77 19.48 -9.03
N ASN A 141 -14.59 18.17 -9.24
CA ASN A 141 -15.68 17.20 -9.18
C ASN A 141 -16.08 16.82 -7.76
N VAL A 142 -15.18 17.01 -6.79
CA VAL A 142 -15.40 16.75 -5.36
C VAL A 142 -14.83 17.88 -4.52
N ASP A 143 -15.43 18.14 -3.37
CA ASP A 143 -14.95 19.16 -2.45
C ASP A 143 -13.77 18.67 -1.57
N ALA A 144 -13.18 19.58 -0.79
CA ALA A 144 -12.04 19.27 0.07
C ALA A 144 -12.39 18.32 1.23
N TYR A 145 -13.61 18.37 1.75
CA TYR A 145 -14.07 17.51 2.85
C TYR A 145 -14.32 16.08 2.36
N GLN A 146 -14.91 15.92 1.18
CA GLN A 146 -15.11 14.67 0.45
C GLN A 146 -13.76 14.05 0.08
N LEU A 147 -12.77 14.84 -0.35
CA LEU A 147 -11.40 14.35 -0.52
C LEU A 147 -10.85 13.79 0.80
N ALA A 148 -10.97 14.54 1.90
CA ALA A 148 -10.45 14.10 3.19
C ALA A 148 -11.15 12.82 3.70
N ASP A 149 -12.47 12.73 3.56
CA ASP A 149 -13.26 11.53 3.90
C ASP A 149 -12.91 10.35 2.98
N GLY A 150 -12.72 10.60 1.68
CA GLY A 150 -12.27 9.61 0.70
C GLY A 150 -10.89 9.04 1.01
N LEU A 151 -9.95 9.88 1.44
CA LEU A 151 -8.63 9.44 1.93
C LEU A 151 -8.75 8.62 3.21
N GLN A 152 -9.59 9.06 4.17
CA GLN A 152 -9.82 8.30 5.41
C GLN A 152 -10.41 6.93 5.09
N TYR A 153 -11.42 6.88 4.22
CA TYR A 153 -12.04 5.66 3.77
C TYR A 153 -11.02 4.73 3.11
N THR A 154 -10.20 5.28 2.21
CA THR A 154 -9.16 4.52 1.50
C THR A 154 -8.20 3.86 2.46
N PHE A 155 -7.61 4.60 3.40
CA PHE A 155 -6.64 4.05 4.36
C PHE A 155 -7.29 3.11 5.39
N ALA A 156 -8.56 3.30 5.73
CA ALA A 156 -9.28 2.40 6.63
C ALA A 156 -9.72 1.08 5.95
N HIS A 157 -9.90 1.07 4.62
CA HIS A 157 -10.49 -0.05 3.87
C HIS A 157 -9.56 -0.61 2.78
N VAL A 158 -8.25 -0.44 2.90
CA VAL A 158 -7.25 -1.01 1.97
C VAL A 158 -7.46 -2.50 1.72
N GLY A 159 -7.84 -3.28 2.75
CA GLY A 159 -8.12 -4.71 2.59
C GLY A 159 -9.28 -5.02 1.65
N GLN A 160 -10.28 -4.14 1.56
CA GLN A 160 -11.45 -4.28 0.68
C GLN A 160 -11.20 -3.69 -0.70
N LEU A 161 -10.53 -2.53 -0.78
CA LEU A 161 -10.32 -1.79 -2.03
C LEU A 161 -9.20 -2.37 -2.92
N THR A 162 -8.29 -3.12 -2.32
CA THR A 162 -7.17 -3.75 -3.03
C THR A 162 -7.32 -5.28 -3.02
N GLY A 163 -6.26 -5.98 -2.63
CA GLY A 163 -6.21 -7.42 -2.42
C GLY A 163 -4.87 -7.84 -1.83
N MET A 164 -4.09 -6.89 -1.28
CA MET A 164 -2.70 -7.13 -0.87
C MET A 164 -2.55 -8.30 0.12
N TYR A 165 -3.55 -8.51 0.98
CA TYR A 165 -3.57 -9.59 1.97
C TYR A 165 -3.47 -11.00 1.34
N ARG A 166 -3.91 -11.18 0.09
CA ARG A 166 -3.83 -12.46 -0.64
C ARG A 166 -2.39 -12.82 -1.01
N TYR A 167 -1.55 -11.81 -1.23
CA TYR A 167 -0.16 -11.98 -1.67
C TYR A 167 0.85 -11.78 -0.54
N LYS A 168 0.42 -11.20 0.59
CA LYS A 168 1.17 -11.14 1.84
C LYS A 168 0.23 -11.02 3.05
N TYR A 169 -0.16 -12.16 3.62
CA TYR A 169 -1.16 -12.21 4.70
C TYR A 169 -0.77 -11.45 5.98
N ARG A 170 0.53 -11.29 6.27
CA ARG A 170 1.00 -10.52 7.45
C ARG A 170 0.50 -9.07 7.46
N LEU A 171 0.11 -8.53 6.30
CA LEU A 171 -0.53 -7.22 6.14
C LEU A 171 -1.86 -7.09 6.92
N MET A 172 -2.50 -8.20 7.30
CA MET A 172 -3.67 -8.19 8.17
C MET A 172 -3.40 -7.49 9.51
N ARG A 173 -2.13 -7.38 9.95
CA ARG A 173 -1.77 -6.56 11.12
C ARG A 173 -2.12 -5.09 10.91
N GLN A 174 -1.80 -4.53 9.74
CA GLN A 174 -2.08 -3.13 9.39
C GLN A 174 -3.58 -2.90 9.18
N VAL A 175 -4.26 -3.81 8.48
CA VAL A 175 -5.71 -3.72 8.24
C VAL A 175 -6.48 -3.69 9.56
N ARG A 176 -6.13 -4.59 10.51
CA ARG A 176 -6.74 -4.59 11.84
C ARG A 176 -6.44 -3.31 12.62
N MET A 177 -5.19 -2.83 12.58
CA MET A 177 -4.82 -1.57 13.22
C MET A 177 -5.58 -0.36 12.65
N CYS A 178 -5.78 -0.29 11.33
CA CYS A 178 -6.58 0.77 10.71
C CYS A 178 -8.05 0.69 11.12
N LYS A 179 -8.61 -0.53 11.26
CA LYS A 179 -9.96 -0.74 11.80
C LYS A 179 -10.07 -0.25 13.26
N ASP A 180 -9.08 -0.56 14.09
CA ASP A 180 -9.03 -0.12 15.47
C ASP A 180 -8.90 1.41 15.59
N LEU A 181 -8.06 2.04 14.75
CA LEU A 181 -7.96 3.50 14.63
C LEU A 181 -9.29 4.11 14.17
N LYS A 182 -9.96 3.52 13.19
CA LYS A 182 -11.28 3.98 12.73
C LYS A 182 -12.29 3.99 13.89
N HIS A 183 -12.35 2.92 14.69
CA HIS A 183 -13.24 2.88 15.86
C HIS A 183 -12.91 4.00 16.86
N LEU A 184 -11.62 4.18 17.19
CA LEU A 184 -11.16 5.23 18.11
C LEU A 184 -11.56 6.63 17.62
N ILE A 185 -11.27 6.93 16.36
CA ILE A 185 -11.53 8.25 15.76
C ILE A 185 -13.03 8.50 15.69
N TYR A 186 -13.81 7.56 15.18
CA TYR A 186 -15.24 7.79 14.91
C TYR A 186 -16.05 7.99 16.19
N TYR A 187 -15.71 7.28 17.27
CA TYR A 187 -16.41 7.44 18.54
C TYR A 187 -16.04 8.72 19.30
N ARG A 188 -14.91 9.34 18.98
CA ARG A 188 -14.59 10.70 19.44
C ARG A 188 -15.14 11.78 18.51
N PHE A 189 -15.18 11.53 17.20
CA PHE A 189 -15.63 12.50 16.20
C PHE A 189 -17.17 12.61 16.11
N ASN A 190 -17.87 11.48 16.07
CA ASN A 190 -19.34 11.43 16.01
C ASN A 190 -19.94 11.52 17.43
N SER A 191 -19.71 12.66 18.09
CA SER A 191 -20.22 12.96 19.43
C SER A 191 -20.98 14.28 19.44
N GLY A 192 -21.93 14.43 20.37
CA GLY A 192 -22.78 15.61 20.45
C GLY A 192 -23.71 15.74 19.22
N PRO A 193 -23.74 16.88 18.52
CA PRO A 193 -24.62 17.10 17.37
C PRO A 193 -24.21 16.33 16.11
N VAL A 194 -22.97 15.80 16.06
CA VAL A 194 -22.46 15.08 14.89
C VAL A 194 -22.94 13.63 14.91
N GLY A 195 -23.84 13.31 13.99
CA GLY A 195 -24.44 11.98 13.84
C GLY A 195 -23.50 10.91 13.26
N LYS A 196 -24.05 9.71 13.06
CA LYS A 196 -23.36 8.64 12.33
C LYS A 196 -23.53 8.86 10.83
N GLY A 197 -22.43 9.00 10.10
CA GLY A 197 -22.45 9.14 8.66
C GLY A 197 -21.05 9.21 8.05
N PRO A 198 -20.95 9.31 6.72
CA PRO A 198 -19.73 9.79 6.06
C PRO A 198 -19.44 11.25 6.48
N GLY A 199 -18.19 11.70 6.29
CA GLY A 199 -17.75 13.07 6.64
C GLY A 199 -16.65 13.13 7.71
N CYS A 200 -15.99 12.01 8.01
CA CYS A 200 -14.87 11.97 8.95
C CYS A 200 -13.55 11.95 8.18
N GLY A 201 -13.02 13.13 7.86
CA GLY A 201 -11.79 13.29 7.07
C GLY A 201 -10.46 13.08 7.81
N PHE A 202 -10.44 12.38 8.95
CA PHE A 202 -9.24 12.28 9.79
C PHE A 202 -8.30 11.13 9.37
N TRP A 203 -7.68 11.27 8.20
CA TRP A 203 -6.90 10.22 7.51
C TRP A 203 -5.47 10.02 7.99
N ALA A 204 -4.90 10.97 8.74
CA ALA A 204 -3.48 10.96 9.10
C ALA A 204 -3.02 9.69 9.87
N PRO A 205 -3.79 9.14 10.85
CA PRO A 205 -3.40 7.92 11.54
C PRO A 205 -3.33 6.70 10.62
N GLY A 206 -4.31 6.54 9.73
CA GLY A 206 -4.34 5.46 8.75
C GLY A 206 -3.18 5.57 7.77
N TRP A 207 -2.94 6.76 7.22
CA TRP A 207 -1.81 7.05 6.35
C TRP A 207 -0.47 6.65 6.95
N ARG A 208 -0.20 6.99 8.22
CA ARG A 208 1.03 6.60 8.93
C ARG A 208 1.21 5.08 9.02
N VAL A 209 0.14 4.33 9.28
CA VAL A 209 0.20 2.86 9.33
C VAL A 209 0.68 2.29 8.00
N TRP A 210 0.19 2.83 6.88
CA TRP A 210 0.58 2.39 5.54
C TRP A 210 1.98 2.85 5.14
N LEU A 211 2.43 4.04 5.56
CA LEU A 211 3.83 4.45 5.38
C LEU A 211 4.81 3.56 6.15
N PHE A 212 4.50 3.18 7.39
CA PHE A 212 5.35 2.25 8.15
C PHE A 212 5.34 0.84 7.57
N PHE A 213 4.24 0.43 6.93
CA PHE A 213 4.21 -0.78 6.12
C PHE A 213 5.16 -0.67 4.93
N LEU A 214 5.11 0.44 4.19
CA LEU A 214 5.99 0.67 3.04
C LEU A 214 7.47 0.63 3.45
N ARG A 215 7.84 1.27 4.58
CA ARG A 215 9.19 1.20 5.15
C ARG A 215 9.70 -0.25 5.31
N GLY A 216 8.84 -1.17 5.76
CA GLY A 216 9.21 -2.56 5.96
C GLY A 216 9.12 -3.44 4.70
N ILE A 217 8.29 -3.05 3.72
CA ILE A 217 8.06 -3.86 2.52
C ILE A 217 9.02 -3.55 1.39
N VAL A 218 9.53 -2.31 1.29
CA VAL A 218 10.42 -1.86 0.21
C VAL A 218 11.63 -2.80 0.04
N PRO A 219 12.47 -3.08 1.06
CA PRO A 219 13.63 -3.96 0.87
C PRO A 219 13.24 -5.39 0.49
N LEU A 220 12.08 -5.88 0.96
CA LEU A 220 11.60 -7.20 0.58
C LEU A 220 11.18 -7.26 -0.88
N LEU A 221 10.45 -6.24 -1.35
CA LEU A 221 10.00 -6.13 -2.72
C LEU A 221 11.14 -5.87 -3.69
N GLU A 222 12.11 -5.03 -3.34
CA GLU A 222 13.33 -4.80 -4.13
C GLU A 222 14.04 -6.12 -4.41
N ARG A 223 14.26 -6.94 -3.37
CA ARG A 223 14.86 -8.27 -3.54
C ARG A 223 14.00 -9.19 -4.40
N TRP A 224 12.69 -9.22 -4.19
CA TRP A 224 11.79 -10.10 -4.93
C TRP A 224 11.66 -9.70 -6.41
N LEU A 225 11.60 -8.41 -6.70
CA LEU A 225 11.54 -7.88 -8.06
C LEU A 225 12.90 -8.01 -8.75
N GLY A 226 14.00 -7.76 -8.04
CA GLY A 226 15.37 -8.00 -8.53
C GLY A 226 15.54 -9.46 -8.98
N ASN A 227 15.19 -10.42 -8.12
CA ASN A 227 15.24 -11.84 -8.46
C ASN A 227 14.29 -12.21 -9.62
N LEU A 228 13.12 -11.58 -9.70
CA LEU A 228 12.17 -11.79 -10.79
C LEU A 228 12.73 -11.32 -12.13
N LEU A 229 13.35 -10.13 -12.15
CA LEU A 229 13.95 -9.53 -13.34
C LEU A 229 15.21 -10.27 -13.75
N ALA A 230 16.13 -10.56 -12.81
CA ALA A 230 17.32 -11.37 -13.08
C ALA A 230 16.93 -12.70 -13.74
N ARG A 231 15.97 -13.44 -13.17
CA ARG A 231 15.48 -14.69 -13.78
C ARG A 231 14.85 -14.51 -15.15
N GLN A 232 14.25 -13.34 -15.43
CA GLN A 232 13.61 -13.06 -16.71
C GLN A 232 14.62 -12.70 -17.81
N PHE A 233 15.74 -12.08 -17.45
CA PHE A 233 16.78 -11.65 -18.40
C PHE A 233 17.95 -12.63 -18.51
N GLU A 234 18.39 -13.21 -17.39
CA GLU A 234 19.53 -14.14 -17.31
C GLU A 234 19.10 -15.61 -17.39
N GLY A 235 17.81 -15.91 -17.17
CA GLY A 235 17.29 -17.27 -17.16
C GLY A 235 17.32 -17.93 -15.76
N ARG A 236 17.01 -19.23 -15.70
CA ARG A 236 17.07 -20.03 -14.46
C ARG A 236 18.32 -20.89 -14.46
N SER A 237 19.10 -20.84 -13.38
CA SER A 237 20.18 -21.79 -13.13
C SER A 237 19.62 -23.17 -12.82
N SER A 238 19.96 -24.18 -13.63
CA SER A 238 19.44 -25.55 -13.53
C SER A 238 20.20 -26.45 -12.54
N GLY A 239 21.40 -26.04 -12.08
CA GLY A 239 22.25 -26.85 -11.17
C GLY A 239 23.05 -26.07 -10.12
N GLY A 240 22.76 -24.78 -9.90
CA GLY A 240 23.59 -23.90 -9.06
C GLY A 240 23.26 -23.86 -7.56
N VAL A 241 22.19 -24.51 -7.11
CA VAL A 241 21.78 -24.52 -5.70
C VAL A 241 21.40 -25.95 -5.33
N ALA A 242 22.15 -26.54 -4.38
CA ALA A 242 21.78 -27.83 -3.79
C ALA A 242 20.38 -27.72 -3.17
N LYS A 243 19.52 -28.70 -3.44
CA LYS A 243 18.14 -28.72 -2.95
C LYS A 243 18.07 -29.08 -1.49
#